data_AF-A0A2V8CMZ9-F1
#
_entry.id   AF-A0A2V8CMZ9-F1
#
_cell.length_a   1.000
_cell.length_b   1.000
_cell.length_c   1.000
_cell.angle_alpha   90.00
_cell.angle_beta   90.00
_cell.angle_gamma   90.00
#
_symmetry.space_group_name_H-M   'P 1'
#
loop_
_entity.id
_entity.type
_entity.pdbx_description
1 polymer ?
#
loop_
_entity_poly.entity_id
_entity_poly.type
_entity_poly.pdbx_seq_one_letter_code
_entity_poly.pdbx_strand_id
1 'polypeptide(L)'
;MFRKAKAQGATVGYVHGHFGETDPINAGLGGAKGFMVDAALGTTDAIEWSDAGRGLFAPWYAVLNNGFRVTATGGEDSISSMHQSKLVGSVRTYIYTGARGLDMHAWFQGLREGRAMVTTGPLVLMKVNGMLPGDEVKLPPGGGEIEISGWVRSIVPVDQVSLVFNGDVVEKIPVSGDRKSVDFTKKARVTRSGWYHLRAEGAPADRYPLDTRYPQGFTNPIWVTVGNQPVRSKAAADYSIKWIDILESMARQWPGWRSEKEKSHVFAQFEEARTVYRRRAAEAGAAPSSAR
;
A
#
# COMPACT_ATOMS: atom_id res chain seq x y z
N MET A 1 -17.74 -10.82 4.73
CA MET A 1 -17.64 -11.48 3.42
C MET A 1 -16.28 -12.14 3.21
N PHE A 2 -15.18 -11.38 3.29
CA PHE A 2 -13.83 -11.89 3.00
C PHE A 2 -13.39 -13.11 3.82
N ARG A 3 -13.76 -13.22 5.12
CA ARG A 3 -13.53 -14.45 5.91
C ARG A 3 -14.05 -15.72 5.20
N LYS A 4 -15.26 -15.65 4.63
CA LYS A 4 -15.89 -16.78 3.90
C LYS A 4 -15.20 -17.08 2.57
N ALA A 5 -14.69 -16.04 1.90
CA ALA A 5 -13.95 -16.19 0.64
C ALA A 5 -12.57 -16.81 0.89
N LYS A 6 -11.83 -16.31 1.89
CA LYS A 6 -10.53 -16.88 2.29
C LYS A 6 -10.65 -18.32 2.76
N ALA A 7 -11.74 -18.69 3.46
CA ALA A 7 -12.00 -20.08 3.83
C ALA A 7 -12.15 -21.03 2.61
N GLN A 8 -12.42 -20.48 1.42
CA GLN A 8 -12.49 -21.20 0.15
C GLN A 8 -11.20 -21.03 -0.69
N GLY A 9 -10.14 -20.45 -0.13
CA GLY A 9 -8.85 -20.25 -0.80
C GLY A 9 -8.75 -18.99 -1.67
N ALA A 10 -9.73 -18.08 -1.61
CA ALA A 10 -9.71 -16.86 -2.41
C ALA A 10 -8.62 -15.87 -1.95
N THR A 11 -8.03 -15.17 -2.91
CA THR A 11 -7.31 -13.91 -2.67
C THR A 11 -8.33 -12.77 -2.70
N VAL A 12 -8.29 -11.90 -1.70
CA VAL A 12 -9.32 -10.86 -1.51
C VAL A 12 -8.70 -9.48 -1.40
N GLY A 13 -9.41 -8.46 -1.86
CA GLY A 13 -8.94 -7.10 -1.80
C GLY A 13 -10.04 -6.08 -2.07
N TYR A 14 -9.72 -4.82 -1.81
CA TYR A 14 -10.58 -3.69 -2.13
C TYR A 14 -10.21 -3.11 -3.50
N VAL A 15 -11.17 -3.10 -4.43
CA VAL A 15 -11.05 -2.39 -5.71
C VAL A 15 -11.46 -0.93 -5.57
N HIS A 16 -11.05 -0.06 -6.50
CA HIS A 16 -11.39 1.37 -6.55
C HIS A 16 -11.40 2.05 -5.17
N GLY A 17 -10.29 1.90 -4.43
CA GLY A 17 -10.25 2.21 -3.00
C GLY A 17 -10.53 3.69 -2.70
N HIS A 18 -9.88 4.59 -3.42
CA HIS A 18 -10.14 6.02 -3.43
C HIS A 18 -9.51 6.67 -4.67
N PHE A 19 -10.05 7.81 -5.12
CA PHE A 19 -9.54 8.57 -6.25
C PHE A 19 -8.93 9.90 -5.81
N GLY A 20 -7.84 10.30 -6.46
CA GLY A 20 -7.26 11.63 -6.31
C GLY A 20 -6.26 11.80 -5.17
N GLU A 21 -6.07 13.04 -4.75
CA GLU A 21 -4.91 13.47 -3.93
C GLU A 21 -5.21 13.55 -2.44
N THR A 22 -6.49 13.59 -2.06
CA THR A 22 -6.91 13.85 -0.69
C THR A 22 -6.93 12.57 0.12
N ASP A 23 -6.51 12.64 1.38
CA ASP A 23 -6.68 11.55 2.33
C ASP A 23 -8.19 11.21 2.48
N PRO A 24 -8.61 9.96 2.24
CA PRO A 24 -10.02 9.56 2.31
C PRO A 24 -10.68 9.82 3.67
N ILE A 25 -9.91 9.89 4.75
CA ILE A 25 -10.43 10.20 6.09
C ILE A 25 -11.07 11.59 6.15
N ASN A 26 -10.70 12.49 5.23
CA ASN A 26 -11.23 13.85 5.11
C ASN A 26 -12.26 13.97 3.97
N ALA A 27 -12.60 12.87 3.28
CA ALA A 27 -13.43 12.88 2.07
C ALA A 27 -14.52 11.79 2.03
N GLY A 28 -14.73 11.01 3.11
CA GLY A 28 -15.81 10.02 3.21
C GLY A 28 -15.41 8.55 2.94
N LEU A 29 -14.15 8.19 3.21
CA LEU A 29 -13.55 6.84 3.16
C LEU A 29 -13.49 6.14 1.80
N GLY A 30 -14.11 6.69 0.75
CA GLY A 30 -14.03 6.17 -0.62
C GLY A 30 -14.74 4.81 -0.82
N GLY A 31 -14.24 4.01 -1.76
CA GLY A 31 -14.73 2.64 -2.03
C GLY A 31 -14.22 1.62 -1.01
N ALA A 32 -13.05 1.88 -0.39
CA ALA A 32 -12.38 0.99 0.56
C ALA A 32 -12.84 1.17 2.02
N LYS A 33 -14.13 1.46 2.27
CA LYS A 33 -14.59 1.89 3.61
C LYS A 33 -14.26 0.90 4.74
N GLY A 34 -14.37 -0.40 4.49
CA GLY A 34 -14.05 -1.46 5.46
C GLY A 34 -12.56 -1.81 5.57
N PHE A 35 -11.69 -1.16 4.81
CA PHE A 35 -10.29 -1.56 4.63
C PHE A 35 -9.51 -1.71 5.95
N MET A 36 -9.64 -0.75 6.87
CA MET A 36 -8.96 -0.81 8.17
C MET A 36 -9.48 -1.97 9.05
N VAL A 37 -10.77 -2.28 8.95
CA VAL A 37 -11.34 -3.42 9.68
C VAL A 37 -10.74 -4.72 9.13
N ASP A 38 -10.79 -4.92 7.82
CA ASP A 38 -10.30 -6.17 7.25
C ASP A 38 -8.77 -6.32 7.32
N ALA A 39 -8.01 -5.22 7.30
CA ALA A 39 -6.58 -5.25 7.55
C ALA A 39 -6.28 -5.76 8.97
N ALA A 40 -6.98 -5.22 9.98
CA ALA A 40 -6.83 -5.63 11.37
C ALA A 40 -7.17 -7.10 11.61
N LEU A 41 -8.19 -7.59 10.91
CA LEU A 41 -8.70 -8.95 11.05
C LEU A 41 -7.97 -9.97 10.16
N GLY A 42 -6.97 -9.53 9.36
CA GLY A 42 -6.19 -10.39 8.47
C GLY A 42 -6.99 -10.92 7.27
N THR A 43 -8.07 -10.21 6.91
CA THR A 43 -9.06 -10.66 5.94
C THR A 43 -8.95 -9.97 4.59
N THR A 44 -8.07 -9.00 4.40
CA THR A 44 -7.77 -8.41 3.07
C THR A 44 -6.32 -8.67 2.69
N ASP A 45 -6.08 -9.07 1.44
CA ASP A 45 -4.74 -9.31 0.89
C ASP A 45 -4.25 -8.12 0.06
N ALA A 46 -5.18 -7.36 -0.55
CA ALA A 46 -4.83 -6.25 -1.43
C ALA A 46 -5.72 -4.99 -1.30
N ILE A 47 -5.21 -3.87 -1.81
CA ILE A 47 -5.94 -2.61 -2.03
C ILE A 47 -5.52 -1.98 -3.36
N GLU A 48 -6.51 -1.58 -4.17
CA GLU A 48 -6.30 -1.18 -5.57
C GLU A 48 -6.31 0.34 -5.78
N TRP A 49 -5.37 0.80 -6.61
CA TRP A 49 -5.39 2.07 -7.32
C TRP A 49 -6.06 1.89 -8.68
N SER A 50 -7.12 2.66 -8.96
CA SER A 50 -7.79 2.65 -10.27
C SER A 50 -7.54 3.90 -11.11
N ASP A 51 -6.77 4.84 -10.58
CA ASP A 51 -6.13 5.93 -11.32
C ASP A 51 -4.88 6.39 -10.54
N ALA A 52 -4.07 7.26 -11.13
CA ALA A 52 -3.00 7.93 -10.41
C ALA A 52 -3.59 8.84 -9.33
N GLY A 53 -3.07 8.72 -8.11
CA GLY A 53 -3.57 9.47 -6.96
C GLY A 53 -2.76 9.22 -5.69
N ARG A 54 -2.49 10.28 -4.92
CA ARG A 54 -1.76 10.14 -3.64
C ARG A 54 -2.66 9.83 -2.45
N GLY A 55 -3.97 10.04 -2.54
CA GLY A 55 -4.88 9.94 -1.39
C GLY A 55 -4.85 8.57 -0.71
N LEU A 56 -4.80 7.50 -1.51
CA LEU A 56 -4.82 6.13 -1.01
C LEU A 56 -3.50 5.68 -0.34
N PHE A 57 -2.41 6.45 -0.49
CA PHE A 57 -1.18 6.17 0.26
C PHE A 57 -1.38 6.34 1.76
N ALA A 58 -2.17 7.31 2.22
CA ALA A 58 -2.39 7.56 3.65
C ALA A 58 -2.95 6.31 4.39
N PRO A 59 -4.08 5.72 3.97
CA PRO A 59 -4.59 4.51 4.62
C PRO A 59 -3.70 3.29 4.37
N TRP A 60 -3.10 3.15 3.20
CA TRP A 60 -2.19 2.02 2.94
C TRP A 60 -0.96 2.09 3.86
N TYR A 61 -0.32 3.25 4.01
CA TYR A 61 0.80 3.45 4.92
C TYR A 61 0.40 3.25 6.38
N ALA A 62 -0.80 3.64 6.80
CA ALA A 62 -1.27 3.36 8.16
C ALA A 62 -1.38 1.84 8.41
N VAL A 63 -1.86 1.07 7.42
CA VAL A 63 -1.88 -0.41 7.48
C VAL A 63 -0.46 -0.98 7.58
N LEU A 64 0.46 -0.53 6.72
CA LEU A 64 1.86 -0.97 6.73
C LEU A 64 2.60 -0.59 8.02
N ASN A 65 2.37 0.62 8.55
CA ASN A 65 2.97 1.14 9.78
C ASN A 65 2.42 0.50 11.05
N ASN A 66 1.27 -0.19 10.95
CA ASN A 66 0.85 -1.11 11.97
C ASN A 66 1.52 -2.49 11.83
N GLY A 67 2.19 -2.79 10.73
CA GLY A 67 2.84 -4.08 10.44
C GLY A 67 1.95 -5.09 9.73
N PHE A 68 0.81 -4.65 9.16
CA PHE A 68 0.02 -5.51 8.28
C PHE A 68 0.61 -5.50 6.87
N ARG A 69 0.65 -6.67 6.23
CA ARG A 69 1.21 -6.85 4.89
C ARG A 69 0.08 -6.93 3.86
N VAL A 70 -0.49 -5.79 3.51
CA VAL A 70 -1.48 -5.68 2.43
C VAL A 70 -0.80 -5.15 1.17
N THR A 71 -0.99 -5.85 0.06
CA THR A 71 -0.38 -5.52 -1.22
C THR A 71 -1.15 -4.41 -1.93
N ALA A 72 -0.47 -3.35 -2.34
CA ALA A 72 -1.04 -2.40 -3.29
C ALA A 72 -1.09 -3.02 -4.68
N THR A 73 -2.23 -2.90 -5.34
CA THR A 73 -2.46 -3.31 -6.72
C THR A 73 -2.94 -2.12 -7.56
N GLY A 74 -2.83 -2.25 -8.87
CA GLY A 74 -3.40 -1.35 -9.86
C GLY A 74 -4.34 -2.09 -10.80
N GLY A 75 -5.49 -1.48 -11.10
CA GLY A 75 -6.49 -1.99 -12.02
C GLY A 75 -7.46 -0.89 -12.42
N GLU A 76 -7.65 -0.69 -13.72
CA GLU A 76 -8.31 0.48 -14.29
C GLU A 76 -9.85 0.41 -14.34
N ASP A 77 -10.43 -0.75 -13.98
CA ASP A 77 -11.87 -1.02 -14.10
C ASP A 77 -12.41 -0.74 -15.51
N SER A 78 -11.71 -1.26 -16.53
CA SER A 78 -12.10 -1.07 -17.94
C SER A 78 -13.42 -1.77 -18.26
N ILE A 79 -14.42 -0.97 -18.66
CA ILE A 79 -15.70 -1.44 -19.17
C ILE A 79 -15.75 -1.13 -20.67
N SER A 80 -15.02 -1.93 -21.47
CA SER A 80 -14.77 -1.69 -22.89
C SER A 80 -16.02 -1.68 -23.79
N SER A 81 -17.19 -2.05 -23.25
CA SER A 81 -18.49 -1.93 -23.92
C SER A 81 -19.15 -0.55 -23.78
N MET A 82 -18.60 0.37 -22.97
CA MET A 82 -19.11 1.74 -22.82
C MET A 82 -18.42 2.72 -23.77
N HIS A 83 -19.15 3.76 -24.21
CA HIS A 83 -18.62 4.81 -25.09
C HIS A 83 -17.47 5.61 -24.47
N GLN A 84 -17.42 5.70 -23.15
CA GLN A 84 -16.34 6.31 -22.39
C GLN A 84 -15.91 5.34 -21.30
N SER A 85 -14.73 4.75 -21.46
CA SER A 85 -14.10 3.86 -20.49
C SER A 85 -12.61 4.15 -20.47
N LYS A 86 -11.97 3.88 -19.32
CA LYS A 86 -10.52 3.80 -19.23
C LYS A 86 -10.00 2.81 -20.27
N LEU A 87 -8.92 3.17 -20.95
CA LEU A 87 -8.21 2.27 -21.85
C LEU A 87 -7.66 1.07 -21.06
N VAL A 88 -7.81 -0.12 -21.65
CA VAL A 88 -7.29 -1.36 -21.08
C VAL A 88 -5.78 -1.22 -20.89
N GLY A 89 -5.30 -1.52 -19.69
CA GLY A 89 -3.90 -1.39 -19.28
C GLY A 89 -3.46 0.02 -18.88
N SER A 90 -4.39 0.95 -18.65
CA SER A 90 -4.07 2.30 -18.15
C SER A 90 -3.57 2.32 -16.69
N VAL A 91 -3.92 1.31 -15.89
CA VAL A 91 -3.38 1.08 -14.55
C VAL A 91 -3.07 -0.40 -14.37
N ARG A 92 -1.84 -0.75 -14.01
CA ARG A 92 -1.37 -2.14 -14.07
C ARG A 92 -0.74 -2.57 -12.76
N THR A 93 -0.87 -3.86 -12.48
CA THR A 93 -0.06 -4.57 -11.49
C THR A 93 0.91 -5.50 -12.20
N TYR A 94 2.20 -5.37 -11.91
CA TYR A 94 3.19 -6.39 -12.29
C TYR A 94 3.55 -7.21 -11.05
N ILE A 95 3.35 -8.52 -11.12
CA ILE A 95 3.71 -9.47 -10.06
C ILE A 95 4.96 -10.24 -10.45
N TYR A 96 5.95 -10.29 -9.56
CA TYR A 96 7.12 -11.12 -9.73
C TYR A 96 6.84 -12.55 -9.26
N THR A 97 6.74 -13.47 -10.22
CA THR A 97 6.53 -14.90 -9.95
C THR A 97 7.84 -15.68 -9.85
N GLY A 98 8.97 -15.12 -10.30
CA GLY A 98 10.27 -15.78 -10.30
C GLY A 98 10.26 -17.06 -11.13
N ALA A 99 10.89 -18.12 -10.62
CA ALA A 99 10.93 -19.42 -11.30
C ALA A 99 9.61 -20.22 -11.21
N ARG A 100 8.56 -19.69 -10.55
CA ARG A 100 7.27 -20.38 -10.39
C ARG A 100 6.46 -20.48 -11.69
N GLY A 101 6.84 -19.74 -12.72
CA GLY A 101 6.11 -19.68 -13.99
C GLY A 101 5.07 -18.56 -14.05
N LEU A 102 4.27 -18.54 -15.12
CA LEU A 102 3.28 -17.50 -15.41
C LEU A 102 1.86 -18.08 -15.39
N ASP A 103 1.49 -18.71 -14.27
CA ASP A 103 0.13 -19.19 -14.03
C ASP A 103 -0.58 -18.39 -12.91
N MET A 104 -1.88 -18.62 -12.79
CA MET A 104 -2.75 -17.96 -11.82
C MET A 104 -2.31 -18.19 -10.37
N HIS A 105 -1.85 -19.39 -10.03
CA HIS A 105 -1.44 -19.72 -8.66
C HIS A 105 -0.16 -18.99 -8.28
N ALA A 106 0.85 -19.00 -9.17
CA ALA A 106 2.09 -18.26 -9.01
C ALA A 106 1.83 -16.75 -8.89
N TRP A 107 0.90 -16.22 -9.70
CA TRP A 107 0.50 -14.81 -9.65
C TRP A 107 -0.14 -14.44 -8.31
N PHE A 108 -1.13 -15.21 -7.85
CA PHE A 108 -1.77 -14.92 -6.55
C PHE A 108 -0.82 -15.13 -5.37
N GLN A 109 0.10 -16.09 -5.46
CA GLN A 109 1.12 -16.26 -4.43
C GLN A 109 2.04 -15.04 -4.38
N GLY A 110 2.55 -14.56 -5.53
CA GLY A 110 3.36 -13.34 -5.59
C GLY A 110 2.61 -12.09 -5.09
N LEU A 111 1.31 -11.98 -5.36
CA LEU A 111 0.46 -10.92 -4.82
C LEU A 111 0.39 -10.99 -3.28
N ARG A 112 0.09 -12.16 -2.69
CA ARG A 112 0.03 -12.31 -1.22
C ARG A 112 1.38 -12.10 -0.54
N GLU A 113 2.48 -12.36 -1.25
CA GLU A 113 3.84 -12.08 -0.79
C GLU A 113 4.23 -10.60 -0.93
N GLY A 114 3.42 -9.76 -1.58
CA GLY A 114 3.74 -8.34 -1.81
C GLY A 114 4.79 -8.10 -2.90
N ARG A 115 5.04 -9.09 -3.76
CA ARG A 115 6.03 -9.02 -4.85
C ARG A 115 5.48 -8.28 -6.06
N ALA A 116 5.07 -7.04 -5.86
CA ALA A 116 4.25 -6.29 -6.81
C ALA A 116 4.75 -4.85 -7.04
N MET A 117 4.55 -4.33 -8.26
CA MET A 117 4.57 -2.90 -8.54
C MET A 117 3.26 -2.45 -9.18
N VAL A 118 2.86 -1.22 -8.89
CA VAL A 118 1.69 -0.55 -9.46
C VAL A 118 2.16 0.53 -10.42
N THR A 119 1.53 0.65 -11.59
CA THR A 119 1.95 1.63 -12.59
C THR A 119 0.84 2.09 -13.52
N THR A 120 0.81 3.40 -13.79
CA THR A 120 0.02 4.02 -14.87
C THR A 120 0.87 4.38 -16.09
N GLY A 121 2.15 4.03 -16.08
CA GLY A 121 3.12 4.38 -17.12
C GLY A 121 4.55 4.04 -16.71
N PRO A 122 5.13 4.75 -15.71
CA PRO A 122 6.48 4.50 -15.23
C PRO A 122 6.65 3.10 -14.62
N LEU A 123 7.62 2.34 -15.09
CA LEU A 123 8.07 1.10 -14.46
C LEU A 123 9.11 1.45 -13.40
N VAL A 124 9.00 0.80 -12.23
CA VAL A 124 9.87 1.07 -11.10
C VAL A 124 10.32 -0.22 -10.44
N LEU A 125 11.59 -0.27 -10.05
CA LEU A 125 12.10 -1.34 -9.20
C LEU A 125 12.98 -0.73 -8.11
N MET A 126 12.89 -1.31 -6.92
CA MET A 126 13.78 -1.02 -5.82
C MET A 126 14.26 -2.35 -5.23
N LYS A 127 15.48 -2.34 -4.72
CA LYS A 127 16.09 -3.42 -3.95
C LYS A 127 16.66 -2.88 -2.66
N VAL A 128 16.65 -3.70 -1.62
CA VAL A 128 17.38 -3.43 -0.37
C VAL A 128 18.26 -4.63 -0.08
N ASN A 129 19.58 -4.46 -0.03
CA ASN A 129 20.55 -5.56 0.06
C ASN A 129 20.27 -6.68 -0.95
N GLY A 130 19.89 -6.31 -2.18
CA GLY A 130 19.52 -7.24 -3.25
C GLY A 130 18.12 -7.86 -3.15
N MET A 131 17.42 -7.71 -2.02
CA MET A 131 16.05 -8.22 -1.80
C MET A 131 15.02 -7.43 -2.61
N LEU A 132 13.90 -8.06 -2.98
CA LEU A 132 12.84 -7.49 -3.82
C LEU A 132 11.63 -7.04 -2.99
N PRO A 133 10.68 -6.27 -3.58
CA PRO A 133 9.38 -6.00 -2.96
C PRO A 133 8.74 -7.28 -2.39
N GLY A 134 8.20 -7.20 -1.18
CA GLY A 134 7.65 -8.32 -0.43
C GLY A 134 8.64 -9.02 0.52
N ASP A 135 9.94 -8.97 0.21
CA ASP A 135 10.99 -9.60 1.02
C ASP A 135 11.25 -8.83 2.33
N GLU A 136 12.07 -9.43 3.20
CA GLU A 136 12.48 -8.89 4.49
C GLU A 136 14.00 -8.93 4.66
N VAL A 137 14.59 -7.78 5.00
CA VAL A 137 15.98 -7.65 5.45
C VAL A 137 16.00 -7.66 6.98
N LYS A 138 16.74 -8.59 7.57
CA LYS A 138 16.89 -8.69 9.04
C LYS A 138 18.20 -8.06 9.48
N LEU A 139 18.11 -7.16 10.45
CA LEU A 139 19.23 -6.46 11.06
C LEU A 139 19.31 -6.80 12.56
N PRO A 140 20.52 -6.80 13.15
CA PRO A 140 20.69 -7.06 14.57
C PRO A 140 20.03 -5.96 15.44
N PRO A 141 19.87 -6.18 16.76
CA PRO A 141 19.56 -5.10 17.69
C PRO A 141 20.52 -3.92 17.51
N GLY A 142 20.00 -2.68 17.54
CA GLY A 142 20.79 -1.47 17.24
C GLY A 142 20.90 -1.12 15.75
N GLY A 143 20.38 -1.97 14.87
CA GLY A 143 20.25 -1.69 13.45
C GLY A 143 21.54 -1.92 12.66
N GLY A 144 21.63 -1.30 11.49
CA GLY A 144 22.75 -1.54 10.56
C GLY A 144 22.68 -0.66 9.32
N GLU A 145 23.74 -0.74 8.51
CA GLU A 145 23.74 -0.15 7.17
C GLU A 145 23.07 -1.10 6.18
N ILE A 146 22.26 -0.53 5.28
CA ILE A 146 21.70 -1.22 4.13
C ILE A 146 22.09 -0.48 2.86
N GLU A 147 22.21 -1.21 1.76
CA GLU A 147 22.28 -0.66 0.42
C GLU A 147 20.88 -0.69 -0.19
N ILE A 148 20.46 0.44 -0.74
CA ILE A 148 19.21 0.61 -1.47
C ILE A 148 19.58 0.98 -2.90
N SER A 149 19.14 0.16 -3.85
CA SER A 149 19.33 0.43 -5.28
C SER A 149 18.00 0.36 -6.00
N GLY A 150 17.91 0.99 -7.16
CA GLY A 150 16.68 0.97 -7.92
C GLY A 150 16.80 1.69 -9.25
N TRP A 151 15.74 1.56 -10.02
CA TRP A 151 15.61 2.20 -11.32
C TRP A 151 14.18 2.59 -11.62
N VAL A 152 14.03 3.59 -12.47
CA VAL A 152 12.76 4.05 -13.06
C VAL A 152 12.94 4.13 -14.56
N ARG A 153 11.96 3.61 -15.32
CA ARG A 153 11.88 3.71 -16.78
C ARG A 153 10.48 4.13 -17.18
N SER A 154 10.35 5.16 -18.00
CA SER A 154 9.05 5.69 -18.40
C SER A 154 9.04 6.11 -19.86
N ILE A 155 7.89 6.02 -20.52
CA ILE A 155 7.72 6.52 -21.89
C ILE A 155 7.43 8.03 -21.92
N VAL A 156 7.05 8.60 -20.78
CA VAL A 156 6.79 10.03 -20.55
C VAL A 156 7.64 10.54 -19.38
N PRO A 157 7.94 11.85 -19.29
CA PRO A 157 8.70 12.41 -18.18
C PRO A 157 8.14 12.10 -16.79
N VAL A 158 9.03 11.88 -15.81
CA VAL A 158 8.72 11.89 -14.38
C VAL A 158 9.40 13.09 -13.71
N ASP A 159 8.74 13.73 -12.76
CA ASP A 159 9.27 14.91 -12.06
C ASP A 159 9.91 14.55 -10.72
N GLN A 160 9.42 13.48 -10.10
CA GLN A 160 9.82 13.15 -8.75
C GLN A 160 9.95 11.64 -8.59
N VAL A 161 11.15 11.22 -8.17
CA VAL A 161 11.39 9.87 -7.68
C VAL A 161 11.65 9.96 -6.17
N SER A 162 10.78 9.38 -5.36
CA SER A 162 10.82 9.48 -3.89
C SER A 162 11.07 8.12 -3.27
N LEU A 163 12.13 8.02 -2.47
CA LEU A 163 12.32 6.92 -1.54
C LEU A 163 11.55 7.24 -0.26
N VAL A 164 10.70 6.32 0.16
CA VAL A 164 9.83 6.48 1.32
C VAL A 164 10.17 5.41 2.34
N PHE A 165 10.27 5.81 3.61
CA PHE A 165 10.45 4.91 4.76
C PHE A 165 9.34 5.16 5.78
N ASN A 166 8.57 4.12 6.11
CA ASN A 166 7.46 4.22 7.07
C ASN A 166 6.47 5.37 6.79
N GLY A 167 6.26 5.69 5.51
CA GLY A 167 5.34 6.74 5.04
C GLY A 167 5.97 8.12 4.85
N ASP A 168 7.19 8.35 5.35
CA ASP A 168 7.91 9.60 5.18
C ASP A 168 8.80 9.56 3.94
N VAL A 169 8.79 10.62 3.13
CA VAL A 169 9.78 10.77 2.03
C VAL A 169 11.13 11.08 2.67
N VAL A 170 12.01 10.10 2.69
CA VAL A 170 13.35 10.23 3.28
C VAL A 170 14.39 10.71 2.29
N GLU A 171 14.14 10.54 0.99
CA GLU A 171 15.03 11.02 -0.06
C GLU A 171 14.23 11.31 -1.34
N LYS A 172 14.62 12.38 -2.05
CA LYS A 172 14.21 12.63 -3.43
C LYS A 172 15.39 12.31 -4.34
N ILE A 173 15.24 11.27 -5.17
CA ILE A 173 16.27 10.88 -6.12
C ILE A 173 16.27 11.88 -7.29
N PRO A 174 17.42 12.48 -7.64
CA PRO A 174 17.51 13.41 -8.76
C PRO A 174 17.04 12.76 -10.06
N VAL A 175 16.27 13.51 -10.83
CA VAL A 175 15.87 13.16 -12.19
C VAL A 175 16.59 14.13 -13.14
N SER A 176 17.25 13.60 -14.17
CA SER A 176 18.07 14.39 -15.10
C SER A 176 17.70 14.11 -16.55
N GLY A 177 18.21 14.94 -17.47
CA GLY A 177 18.05 14.74 -18.91
C GLY A 177 16.60 14.79 -19.35
N ASP A 178 16.16 13.79 -20.12
CA ASP A 178 14.80 13.69 -20.67
C ASP A 178 13.73 13.33 -19.62
N ARG A 179 14.14 13.12 -18.36
CA ARG A 179 13.29 12.73 -17.24
C ARG A 179 12.58 11.37 -17.42
N LYS A 180 13.07 10.49 -18.29
CA LYS A 180 12.44 9.18 -18.55
C LYS A 180 13.18 7.99 -17.95
N SER A 181 14.41 8.20 -17.49
CA SER A 181 15.24 7.17 -16.88
C SER A 181 15.93 7.67 -15.62
N VAL A 182 15.92 6.85 -14.57
CA VAL A 182 16.68 7.07 -13.33
C VAL A 182 17.28 5.76 -12.90
N ASP A 183 18.54 5.77 -12.48
CA ASP A 183 19.23 4.68 -11.80
C ASP A 183 19.89 5.26 -10.55
N PHE A 184 19.82 4.54 -9.44
CA PHE A 184 20.46 4.99 -8.21
C PHE A 184 20.91 3.82 -7.35
N THR A 185 21.96 4.08 -6.57
CA THR A 185 22.41 3.26 -5.45
C THR A 185 22.77 4.18 -4.30
N LYS A 186 22.32 3.84 -3.09
CA LYS A 186 22.56 4.62 -1.87
C LYS A 186 22.75 3.69 -0.68
N LYS A 187 23.43 4.19 0.33
CA LYS A 187 23.53 3.55 1.64
C LYS A 187 22.67 4.29 2.64
N ALA A 188 22.02 3.57 3.54
CA ALA A 188 21.20 4.15 4.61
C ALA A 188 21.47 3.42 5.93
N ARG A 189 21.56 4.17 7.03
CA ARG A 189 21.59 3.61 8.37
C ARG A 189 20.15 3.42 8.85
N VAL A 190 19.79 2.18 9.18
CA VAL A 190 18.48 1.84 9.73
C VAL A 190 18.64 1.49 11.20
N THR A 191 17.88 2.15 12.06
CA THR A 191 17.91 1.95 13.52
C THR A 191 16.61 1.39 14.09
N ARG A 192 15.54 1.33 13.29
CA ARG A 192 14.23 0.82 13.69
C ARG A 192 13.60 -0.01 12.57
N SER A 193 12.75 -0.95 12.96
CA SER A 193 11.98 -1.73 11.99
C SER A 193 11.04 -0.85 11.18
N GLY A 194 10.80 -1.26 9.94
CA GLY A 194 9.98 -0.52 9.02
C GLY A 194 9.92 -1.17 7.66
N TRP A 195 9.64 -0.34 6.67
CA TRP A 195 9.59 -0.73 5.29
C TRP A 195 10.01 0.44 4.41
N TYR A 196 10.66 0.12 3.31
CA TYR A 196 10.96 1.06 2.23
C TYR A 196 10.06 0.78 1.04
N HIS A 197 9.66 1.82 0.30
CA HIS A 197 9.18 1.64 -1.06
C HIS A 197 9.57 2.86 -1.92
N LEU A 198 9.53 2.69 -3.24
CA LEU A 198 9.90 3.74 -4.19
C LEU A 198 8.65 4.23 -4.93
N ARG A 199 8.54 5.55 -5.13
CA ARG A 199 7.53 6.19 -5.97
C ARG A 199 8.17 6.98 -7.09
N ALA A 200 7.58 6.95 -8.27
CA ALA A 200 7.90 7.81 -9.41
C ALA A 200 6.63 8.48 -9.90
N GLU A 201 6.63 9.81 -9.99
CA GLU A 201 5.47 10.60 -10.37
C GLU A 201 5.88 11.70 -11.36
N GLY A 202 5.05 11.96 -12.37
CA GLY A 202 5.22 13.05 -13.34
C GLY A 202 4.10 14.09 -13.28
N ALA A 203 4.23 15.16 -14.04
CA ALA A 203 3.19 16.18 -14.16
C ALA A 203 1.98 15.68 -14.96
N PRO A 204 0.75 16.11 -14.59
CA PRO A 204 -0.43 15.92 -15.45
C PRO A 204 -0.27 16.48 -16.87
N ALA A 205 0.52 17.55 -17.04
CA ALA A 205 0.76 18.16 -18.35
C ALA A 205 1.59 17.26 -19.29
N ASP A 206 2.46 16.42 -18.72
CA ASP A 206 3.38 15.55 -19.48
C ASP A 206 2.82 14.13 -19.68
N ARG A 207 1.54 13.91 -19.34
CA ARG A 207 0.97 12.55 -19.25
C ARG A 207 0.71 11.87 -20.58
N TYR A 208 0.59 12.59 -21.70
CA TYR A 208 0.24 11.98 -22.98
C TYR A 208 1.30 10.95 -23.42
N PRO A 209 0.93 9.72 -23.82
CA PRO A 209 -0.41 9.25 -24.19
C PRO A 209 -1.15 8.45 -23.09
N LEU A 210 -0.74 8.56 -21.83
CA LEU A 210 -1.31 7.78 -20.72
C LEU A 210 -2.75 8.23 -20.39
N ASP A 211 -3.69 7.27 -20.36
CA ASP A 211 -5.10 7.49 -19.98
C ASP A 211 -5.30 7.46 -18.44
N THR A 212 -4.58 8.33 -17.76
CA THR A 212 -4.54 8.45 -16.30
C THR A 212 -4.41 9.92 -15.90
N ARG A 213 -4.60 10.26 -14.63
CA ARG A 213 -4.43 11.64 -14.14
C ARG A 213 -3.01 12.18 -14.34
N TYR A 214 -2.00 11.34 -14.10
CA TYR A 214 -0.58 11.65 -14.33
C TYR A 214 0.26 10.35 -14.33
N PRO A 215 1.51 10.38 -14.84
CA PRO A 215 2.40 9.24 -14.77
C PRO A 215 2.70 8.91 -13.30
N GLN A 216 2.36 7.71 -12.84
CA GLN A 216 2.64 7.25 -11.48
C GLN A 216 3.07 5.78 -11.52
N GLY A 217 4.17 5.47 -10.83
CA GLY A 217 4.64 4.11 -10.62
C GLY A 217 5.20 3.96 -9.22
N PHE A 218 4.89 2.87 -8.52
CA PHE A 218 5.45 2.63 -7.19
C PHE A 218 5.59 1.14 -6.88
N THR A 219 6.58 0.81 -6.06
CA THR A 219 6.77 -0.56 -5.58
C THR A 219 5.89 -0.83 -4.36
N ASN A 220 5.55 -2.10 -4.15
CA ASN A 220 5.21 -2.58 -2.82
C ASN A 220 6.43 -2.55 -1.89
N PRO A 221 6.25 -2.72 -0.57
CA PRO A 221 7.31 -2.46 0.38
C PRO A 221 8.34 -3.58 0.43
N ILE A 222 9.60 -3.21 0.69
CA ILE A 222 10.65 -4.12 1.17
C ILE A 222 10.75 -3.89 2.68
N TRP A 223 10.57 -4.95 3.46
CA TRP A 223 10.55 -4.87 4.91
C TRP A 223 11.97 -4.87 5.47
N VAL A 224 12.20 -4.10 6.53
CA VAL A 224 13.44 -4.12 7.30
C VAL A 224 13.09 -4.34 8.76
N THR A 225 13.57 -5.44 9.34
CA THR A 225 13.29 -5.82 10.73
C THR A 225 14.56 -5.70 11.56
N VAL A 226 14.56 -4.80 12.54
CA VAL A 226 15.68 -4.54 13.44
C VAL A 226 15.44 -5.24 14.77
N GLY A 227 16.34 -6.13 15.19
CA GLY A 227 16.29 -6.77 16.50
C GLY A 227 14.97 -7.51 16.77
N ASN A 228 14.36 -8.11 15.74
CA ASN A 228 13.06 -8.77 15.78
C ASN A 228 11.90 -7.89 16.28
N GLN A 229 12.07 -6.56 16.29
CA GLN A 229 11.01 -5.65 16.70
C GLN A 229 9.99 -5.51 15.58
N PRO A 230 8.68 -5.56 15.87
CA PRO A 230 7.66 -5.37 14.86
C PRO A 230 7.58 -3.92 14.40
N VAL A 231 7.04 -3.69 13.19
CA VAL A 231 6.66 -2.35 12.75
C VAL A 231 5.42 -1.91 13.52
N ARG A 232 5.55 -0.87 14.33
CA ARG A 232 4.48 -0.27 15.14
C ARG A 232 4.55 1.25 15.12
N SER A 233 3.40 1.88 14.97
CA SER A 233 3.26 3.33 15.02
C SER A 233 1.96 3.67 15.73
N LYS A 234 2.07 4.40 16.85
CA LYS A 234 0.90 4.90 17.57
C LYS A 234 0.04 5.80 16.67
N ALA A 235 0.67 6.70 15.90
CA ALA A 235 -0.05 7.57 14.99
C ALA A 235 -0.83 6.80 13.91
N ALA A 236 -0.24 5.72 13.37
CA ALA A 236 -0.94 4.87 12.40
C ALA A 236 -2.09 4.10 13.03
N ALA A 237 -1.93 3.59 14.25
CA ALA A 237 -3.00 2.93 14.99
C ALA A 237 -4.16 3.90 15.31
N ASP A 238 -3.85 5.12 15.75
CA ASP A 238 -4.83 6.16 16.04
C ASP A 238 -5.58 6.58 14.75
N TYR A 239 -4.86 6.71 13.63
CA TYR A 239 -5.47 6.93 12.30
C TYR A 239 -6.47 5.84 11.94
N SER A 240 -6.08 4.58 12.12
CA SER A 240 -6.95 3.43 11.82
C SER A 240 -8.18 3.37 12.74
N ILE A 241 -8.04 3.74 14.02
CA ILE A 241 -9.20 3.83 14.93
C ILE A 241 -10.15 4.93 14.45
N LYS A 242 -9.64 6.12 14.13
CA LYS A 242 -10.46 7.24 13.59
C LYS A 242 -11.19 6.83 12.31
N TRP A 243 -10.55 6.07 11.43
CA TRP A 243 -11.18 5.52 10.23
C TRP A 243 -12.37 4.62 10.59
N ILE A 244 -12.22 3.71 11.56
CA ILE A 244 -13.29 2.82 12.01
C ILE A 244 -14.43 3.62 12.66
N ASP A 245 -14.13 4.70 13.41
CA ASP A 245 -15.14 5.57 14.00
C ASP A 245 -16.00 6.27 12.94
N ILE A 246 -15.37 6.76 11.86
CA ILE A 246 -16.10 7.33 10.71
C ILE A 246 -16.95 6.27 10.03
N LEU A 247 -16.39 5.08 9.79
CA LEU A 247 -17.12 3.95 9.19
C LEU A 247 -18.34 3.58 10.04
N GLU A 248 -18.18 3.51 11.36
CA GLU A 248 -19.26 3.19 12.28
C GLU A 248 -20.37 4.25 12.24
N SER A 249 -20.01 5.54 12.21
CA SER A 249 -20.99 6.61 12.03
C SER A 249 -21.78 6.45 10.73
N MET A 250 -21.11 6.15 9.61
CA MET A 250 -21.78 5.89 8.33
C MET A 250 -22.71 4.67 8.41
N ALA A 251 -22.25 3.59 9.04
CA ALA A 251 -23.02 2.35 9.20
C ALA A 251 -24.24 2.53 10.12
N ARG A 252 -24.14 3.35 11.17
CA ARG A 252 -25.28 3.69 12.05
C ARG A 252 -26.38 4.45 11.33
N GLN A 253 -26.02 5.30 10.37
CA GLN A 253 -26.95 6.07 9.57
C GLN A 253 -27.58 5.27 8.42
N TRP A 254 -27.05 4.08 8.10
CA TRP A 254 -27.56 3.24 7.03
C TRP A 254 -28.95 2.66 7.39
N PRO A 255 -29.99 2.87 6.59
CA PRO A 255 -31.34 2.38 6.90
C PRO A 255 -31.57 0.91 6.50
N GLY A 256 -30.77 0.37 5.59
CA GLY A 256 -31.01 -0.93 4.94
C GLY A 256 -30.49 -2.15 5.72
N TRP A 257 -30.56 -2.17 7.05
CA TRP A 257 -30.21 -3.34 7.85
C TRP A 257 -31.32 -4.39 7.78
N ARG A 258 -30.97 -5.67 7.60
CA ARG A 258 -31.97 -6.76 7.53
C ARG A 258 -32.47 -7.18 8.91
N SER A 259 -31.63 -7.03 9.94
CA SER A 259 -31.95 -7.38 11.33
C SER A 259 -30.97 -6.76 12.33
N GLU A 260 -31.36 -6.68 13.60
CA GLU A 260 -30.47 -6.25 14.68
C GLU A 260 -29.29 -7.23 14.88
N LYS A 261 -29.49 -8.52 14.59
CA LYS A 261 -28.43 -9.54 14.63
C LYS A 261 -27.33 -9.24 13.61
N GLU A 262 -27.70 -8.85 12.39
CA GLU A 262 -26.73 -8.44 11.37
C GLU A 262 -25.96 -7.19 11.80
N LYS A 263 -26.68 -6.18 12.30
CA LYS A 263 -26.09 -4.92 12.77
C LYS A 263 -25.11 -5.15 13.91
N SER A 264 -25.51 -5.92 14.92
CA SER A 264 -24.66 -6.34 16.03
C SER A 264 -23.45 -7.13 15.56
N HIS A 265 -23.61 -8.03 14.58
CA HIS A 265 -22.49 -8.78 14.01
C HIS A 265 -21.45 -7.86 13.35
N VAL A 266 -21.88 -6.87 12.55
CA VAL A 266 -20.96 -5.92 11.90
C VAL A 266 -20.24 -5.05 12.93
N PHE A 267 -20.95 -4.48 13.91
CA PHE A 267 -20.31 -3.63 14.93
C PHE A 267 -19.37 -4.41 15.85
N ALA A 268 -19.62 -5.69 16.11
CA ALA A 268 -18.67 -6.53 16.83
C ALA A 268 -17.32 -6.65 16.08
N GLN A 269 -17.34 -6.69 14.74
CA GLN A 269 -16.10 -6.70 13.95
C GLN A 269 -15.34 -5.37 14.02
N PHE A 270 -16.06 -4.24 14.16
CA PHE A 270 -15.42 -2.94 14.33
C PHE A 270 -14.67 -2.86 15.67
N GLU A 271 -15.27 -3.33 16.76
CA GLU A 271 -14.59 -3.40 18.05
C GLU A 271 -13.44 -4.42 18.10
N GLU A 272 -13.59 -5.56 17.41
CA GLU A 272 -12.50 -6.53 17.23
C GLU A 272 -11.28 -5.85 16.57
N ALA A 273 -11.51 -5.10 15.49
CA ALA A 273 -10.47 -4.34 14.81
C ALA A 273 -9.87 -3.23 15.70
N ARG A 274 -10.70 -2.44 16.41
CA ARG A 274 -10.21 -1.42 17.35
C ARG A 274 -9.33 -2.01 18.43
N THR A 275 -9.67 -3.19 18.96
CA THR A 275 -8.86 -3.89 19.97
C THR A 275 -7.47 -4.21 19.44
N VAL A 276 -7.35 -4.66 18.19
CA VAL A 276 -6.06 -4.89 17.54
C VAL A 276 -5.25 -3.59 17.44
N TYR A 277 -5.85 -2.50 17.00
CA TYR A 277 -5.16 -1.21 16.87
C TYR A 277 -4.77 -0.61 18.22
N ARG A 278 -5.64 -0.65 19.24
CA ARG A 278 -5.33 -0.21 20.61
C ARG A 278 -4.13 -0.98 21.17
N ARG A 279 -4.07 -2.29 20.97
CA ARG A 279 -2.90 -3.12 21.35
C ARG A 279 -1.64 -2.67 20.61
N ARG A 280 -1.69 -2.49 19.29
CA ARG A 280 -0.53 -2.05 18.49
C ARG A 280 -0.06 -0.64 18.85
N ALA A 281 -0.96 0.26 19.25
CA ALA A 281 -0.62 1.58 19.76
C ALA A 281 0.15 1.49 21.10
N ALA A 282 -0.28 0.61 22.01
CA ALA A 282 0.41 0.37 23.27
C ALA A 282 1.81 -0.26 23.05
N GLU A 283 1.92 -1.25 22.16
CA GLU A 283 3.20 -1.84 21.73
C GLU A 283 4.16 -0.78 21.18
N ALA A 284 3.66 0.20 20.41
CA ALA A 284 4.48 1.29 19.88
C ALA A 284 5.05 2.21 20.97
N GLY A 285 4.29 2.44 22.05
CA GLY A 285 4.71 3.26 23.18
C GLY A 285 5.65 2.55 24.17
N ALA A 286 5.66 1.22 24.16
CA ALA A 286 6.52 0.39 25.00
C ALA A 286 7.90 0.10 24.39
N ALA A 287 8.10 0.41 23.10
CA ALA A 287 9.41 0.26 22.46
C ALA A 287 10.42 1.21 23.14
N PRO A 288 11.57 0.69 23.63
CA PRO A 288 12.55 1.52 24.33
C PRO A 288 12.99 2.67 23.40
N SER A 289 12.94 3.90 23.91
CA SER A 289 13.55 5.02 23.20
C SER A 289 15.03 4.70 23.07
N SER A 290 15.53 4.58 21.84
CA SER A 290 16.96 4.59 21.62
C SER A 290 17.47 5.93 22.15
N ALA A 291 18.25 5.87 23.23
CA ALA A 291 18.91 7.02 23.83
C ALA A 291 19.56 7.90 22.75
N ARG A 292 19.34 9.22 22.87
CA ARG A 292 20.05 10.26 22.11
C ARG A 292 21.52 10.26 22.45
#